data_AF-A0A3Q2DIM1-F1
#
_entry.id   AF-A0A3Q2DIM1-F1
#
_cell.length_a   1.000
_cell.length_b   1.000
_cell.length_c   1.000
_cell.angle_alpha   90.00
_cell.angle_beta   90.00
_cell.angle_gamma   90.00
#
_symmetry.space_group_name_H-M   'P 1'
#
loop_
_entity.id
_entity.type
_entity.pdbx_description
1 polymer ?
#
loop_
_entity_poly.entity_id
_entity_poly.type
_entity_poly.pdbx_seq_one_letter_code
_entity_poly.pdbx_strand_id
1 'polypeptide(L)'
;FDIPHTIYSTAPPGRCDVPQRLDVYTDCTSCAASITASCPRGFTKLGTNNCRSLLLLCSYVVQIGGREMELQGCQHTCVKSFLHPKCCPGHWGPLCLCESTHSGHISFNADTLTENNKSIIRNDKIILFKEKQYQR
;
A
#
# COMPACT_ATOMS: atom_id res chain seq x y z
N PHE A 1 -6.13 -33.18 -23.96
CA PHE A 1 -5.00 -32.24 -23.88
C PHE A 1 -5.56 -30.93 -23.38
N ASP A 2 -5.77 -30.87 -22.07
CA ASP A 2 -6.37 -29.71 -21.41
C ASP A 2 -5.25 -28.69 -21.13
N ILE A 3 -5.33 -27.55 -21.80
CA ILE A 3 -4.44 -26.41 -21.56
C ILE A 3 -5.06 -25.64 -20.40
N PRO A 4 -4.34 -25.40 -19.28
CA PRO A 4 -4.94 -24.82 -18.09
C PRO A 4 -5.29 -23.36 -18.36
N HIS A 5 -6.54 -23.02 -18.03
CA HIS A 5 -7.01 -21.64 -17.93
C HIS A 5 -6.04 -20.85 -17.05
N THR A 6 -5.26 -19.99 -17.70
CA THR A 6 -4.55 -18.92 -17.03
C THR A 6 -5.61 -18.13 -16.27
N ILE A 7 -5.49 -18.06 -14.95
CA ILE A 7 -6.30 -17.19 -14.11
C ILE A 7 -5.92 -15.75 -14.50
N TYR A 8 -6.50 -15.25 -15.59
CA TYR A 8 -6.66 -13.82 -15.78
C TYR A 8 -7.72 -13.42 -14.76
N SER A 9 -7.27 -12.87 -13.64
CA SER A 9 -8.12 -11.98 -12.86
C SER A 9 -8.62 -10.93 -13.83
N THR A 10 -9.89 -11.04 -14.25
CA THR A 10 -10.55 -10.07 -15.12
C THR A 10 -10.68 -8.77 -14.34
N ALA A 11 -9.62 -7.96 -14.38
CA ALA A 11 -9.71 -6.58 -13.95
C ALA A 11 -10.91 -5.97 -14.69
N PRO A 12 -11.84 -5.28 -13.98
CA PRO A 12 -12.94 -4.58 -14.63
C PRO A 12 -12.40 -3.71 -15.78
N PRO A 13 -13.10 -3.60 -16.92
CA PRO A 13 -12.67 -2.74 -18.02
C PRO A 13 -12.35 -1.34 -17.49
N GLY A 14 -11.18 -0.80 -17.82
CA GLY A 14 -10.71 0.50 -17.35
C GLY A 14 -9.77 0.48 -16.13
N ARG A 15 -9.47 -0.69 -15.56
CA ARG A 15 -8.49 -0.84 -14.45
C ARG A 15 -7.09 -1.12 -15.02
N CYS A 16 -6.14 -0.27 -14.64
CA CYS A 16 -4.73 -0.34 -14.99
C CYS A 16 -3.89 -0.29 -13.70
N ASP A 17 -4.19 -1.18 -12.75
CA ASP A 17 -3.51 -1.23 -11.45
C ASP A 17 -2.00 -1.39 -11.65
N VAL A 18 -1.22 -0.65 -10.86
CA VAL A 18 0.23 -0.58 -11.02
C VAL A 18 0.90 -1.42 -9.95
N PRO A 19 1.81 -2.36 -10.29
CA PRO A 19 2.58 -3.06 -9.28
C PRO A 19 3.42 -2.07 -8.47
N GLN A 20 3.33 -2.19 -7.15
CA GLN A 20 4.11 -1.42 -6.18
C GLN A 20 4.83 -2.38 -5.24
N ARG A 21 5.94 -1.90 -4.68
CA ARG A 21 6.76 -2.59 -3.70
C ARG A 21 7.06 -1.66 -2.54
N LEU A 22 6.80 -2.14 -1.32
CA LEU A 22 7.15 -1.46 -0.09
C LEU A 22 8.17 -2.28 0.67
N ASP A 23 9.29 -1.64 1.02
CA ASP A 23 10.36 -2.23 1.81
C ASP A 23 10.35 -1.57 3.19
N VAL A 24 10.33 -2.39 4.23
CA VAL A 24 10.45 -1.97 5.63
C VAL A 24 11.55 -2.79 6.29
N TYR A 25 11.97 -2.38 7.48
CA TYR A 25 12.99 -3.09 8.25
C TYR A 25 12.41 -3.64 9.54
N THR A 26 12.93 -4.77 10.00
CA THR A 26 12.72 -5.21 11.39
C THR A 26 13.42 -4.25 12.35
N ASP A 27 13.09 -4.32 13.63
CA ASP A 27 13.84 -3.61 14.66
C ASP A 27 15.34 -3.95 14.58
N CYS A 28 16.18 -2.96 14.87
CA CYS A 28 17.60 -3.16 15.02
C CYS A 28 17.87 -3.85 16.36
N THR A 29 18.37 -5.08 16.30
CA THR A 29 18.69 -5.88 17.49
C THR A 29 20.08 -6.48 17.36
N SER A 30 20.53 -7.25 18.35
CA SER A 30 21.73 -8.07 18.16
C SER A 30 21.58 -8.97 16.92
N CYS A 31 22.67 -9.21 16.19
CA CYS A 31 22.63 -10.03 14.98
C CYS A 31 22.22 -11.49 15.24
N ALA A 32 22.42 -11.98 16.47
CA ALA A 32 21.91 -13.28 16.88
C ALA A 32 20.38 -13.28 17.02
N ALA A 33 19.80 -12.22 17.60
CA ALA A 33 18.35 -12.08 17.74
C ALA A 33 17.65 -11.73 16.42
N SER A 34 18.33 -10.99 15.54
CA SER A 34 17.71 -10.54 14.28
C SER A 34 17.33 -11.73 13.40
N ILE A 35 18.12 -12.81 13.39
CA ILE A 35 17.88 -14.06 12.61
C ILE A 35 16.44 -14.54 12.74
N THR A 36 15.90 -14.56 13.97
CA THR A 36 14.55 -15.04 14.27
C THR A 36 13.48 -13.95 14.25
N ALA A 37 13.85 -12.67 14.09
CA ALA A 37 12.92 -11.56 14.04
C ALA A 37 11.93 -11.72 12.88
N SER A 38 10.63 -11.64 13.15
CA SER A 38 9.58 -11.81 12.13
C SER A 38 9.26 -10.50 11.43
N CYS A 39 8.90 -10.57 10.14
CA CYS A 39 8.39 -9.40 9.43
C CYS A 39 6.98 -9.03 9.91
N PRO A 40 6.57 -7.76 9.79
CA PRO A 40 5.20 -7.33 10.02
C PRO A 40 4.20 -8.10 9.14
N ARG A 41 2.92 -8.14 9.55
CA ARG A 41 1.90 -8.88 8.79
C ARG A 41 1.80 -8.41 7.34
N GLY A 42 1.79 -9.37 6.42
CA GLY A 42 1.70 -9.11 4.99
C GLY A 42 3.02 -8.73 4.32
N PHE A 43 4.14 -8.75 5.05
CA PHE A 43 5.49 -8.64 4.50
C PHE A 43 6.20 -9.99 4.54
N THR A 44 7.13 -10.20 3.62
CA THR A 44 7.99 -11.38 3.56
C THR A 44 9.46 -10.97 3.71
N LYS A 45 10.28 -11.81 4.34
CA LYS A 45 11.72 -11.57 4.43
C LYS A 45 12.34 -11.65 3.03
N LEU A 46 13.12 -10.64 2.67
CA LEU A 46 13.89 -10.66 1.43
C LEU A 46 15.05 -11.66 1.57
N GLY A 47 15.13 -12.66 0.68
CA GLY A 47 16.24 -13.65 0.65
C GLY A 47 15.90 -15.07 1.15
N THR A 48 14.63 -15.50 1.09
CA THR A 48 14.18 -16.83 1.55
C THR A 48 14.50 -17.99 0.59
N ASN A 49 14.95 -17.73 -0.63
CA ASN A 49 15.17 -18.75 -1.65
C ASN A 49 16.58 -19.38 -1.64
N ASN A 50 17.50 -18.92 -0.78
CA ASN A 50 18.87 -19.43 -0.74
C ASN A 50 19.65 -18.98 0.51
N CYS A 51 19.28 -19.47 1.71
CA CYS A 51 20.08 -19.42 2.97
C CYS A 51 20.81 -18.11 3.34
N ARG A 52 20.46 -16.97 2.73
CA ARG A 52 21.16 -15.71 2.89
C ARG A 52 20.13 -14.63 3.10
N SER A 53 19.68 -14.51 4.35
CA SER A 53 18.96 -13.32 4.77
C SER A 53 19.91 -12.14 4.59
N LEU A 54 19.48 -11.11 3.85
CA LEU A 54 20.24 -9.87 3.72
C LEU A 54 20.13 -9.12 5.06
N LEU A 55 20.99 -9.49 6.01
CA LEU A 55 21.19 -8.75 7.24
C LEU A 55 21.87 -7.42 6.90
N LEU A 56 21.23 -6.34 7.31
CA LEU A 56 21.75 -4.98 7.23
C LEU A 56 22.32 -4.62 8.60
N LEU A 57 23.52 -4.04 8.63
CA LEU A 57 24.11 -3.50 9.85
C LEU A 57 23.36 -2.23 10.27
N CYS A 58 23.15 -2.09 11.57
CA CYS A 58 22.50 -0.94 12.19
C CYS A 58 23.10 -0.74 13.60
N SER A 59 22.74 0.35 14.28
CA SER A 59 23.07 0.54 15.69
C SER A 59 21.82 0.75 16.53
N TYR A 60 21.85 0.28 17.78
CA TYR A 60 20.77 0.41 18.74
C TYR A 60 21.32 0.75 20.12
N VAL A 61 20.55 1.51 20.89
CA VAL A 61 20.96 1.97 22.22
C VAL A 61 20.36 1.06 23.27
N VAL A 62 21.19 0.67 24.25
CA VAL A 62 20.77 -0.11 25.43
C VAL A 62 21.19 0.61 26.71
N GLN A 63 20.46 0.36 27.78
CA GLN A 63 20.77 0.87 29.11
C GLN A 63 21.47 -0.20 29.94
N ILE A 64 22.75 0.03 30.29
CA ILE A 64 23.54 -0.89 31.11
C ILE A 64 24.02 -0.12 32.35
N GLY A 65 23.54 -0.51 33.54
CA GLY A 65 23.91 0.16 34.79
C GLY A 65 23.53 1.64 34.85
N GLY A 66 22.43 2.04 34.19
CA GLY A 66 21.97 3.43 34.14
C GLY A 66 22.72 4.32 33.15
N ARG A 67 23.53 3.75 32.26
CA ARG A 67 24.22 4.45 31.17
C ARG A 67 23.76 3.95 29.82
N GLU A 68 23.53 4.87 28.90
CA GLU A 68 23.22 4.55 27.50
C GLU A 68 24.50 4.11 26.79
N MET A 69 24.40 2.98 26.10
CA MET A 69 25.48 2.43 25.29
C MET A 69 24.94 2.12 23.90
N GLU A 70 25.60 2.65 22.88
CA GLU A 70 25.31 2.31 21.50
C GLU A 70 26.03 1.02 21.12
N LEU A 71 25.26 0.05 20.63
CA LEU A 71 25.75 -1.26 20.20
C LEU A 71 25.47 -1.46 18.72
N GLN A 72 26.39 -2.16 18.05
CA GLN A 72 26.17 -2.62 16.68
C GLN A 72 25.18 -3.78 16.67
N GLY A 73 24.25 -3.72 15.74
CA GLY A 73 23.17 -4.68 15.55
C GLY A 73 22.95 -5.02 14.09
N CYS A 74 21.95 -5.84 13.85
CA CYS A 74 21.47 -6.18 12.53
C CYS A 74 19.95 -6.07 12.45
N GLN A 75 19.46 -5.83 11.25
CA GLN A 75 18.03 -5.86 10.90
C GLN A 75 17.83 -6.52 9.53
N HIS A 76 16.59 -6.89 9.22
CA HIS A 76 16.22 -7.52 7.96
C HIS A 76 15.35 -6.61 7.10
N THR A 77 15.52 -6.71 5.78
CA THR A 77 14.56 -6.12 4.84
C THR A 77 13.33 -7.03 4.71
N CYS A 78 12.17 -6.45 4.95
CA CYS A 78 10.85 -7.02 4.79
C CYS A 78 10.16 -6.36 3.61
N VAL A 79 9.69 -7.15 2.66
CA VAL A 79 9.10 -6.65 1.41
C VAL A 79 7.64 -7.02 1.31
N LYS A 80 6.84 -6.10 0.75
CA LYS A 80 5.45 -6.34 0.40
C LYS A 80 5.19 -5.81 -0.99
N SER A 81 4.79 -6.70 -1.90
CA SER A 81 4.27 -6.33 -3.21
C SER A 81 2.75 -6.20 -3.14
N PHE A 82 2.22 -5.17 -3.79
CA PHE A 82 0.77 -4.99 -3.92
C PHE A 82 0.46 -4.26 -5.22
N LEU A 83 -0.78 -4.41 -5.70
CA LEU A 83 -1.28 -3.64 -6.83
C LEU A 83 -1.88 -2.34 -6.30
N HIS A 84 -1.32 -1.21 -6.74
CA HIS A 84 -1.91 0.10 -6.46
C HIS A 84 -3.09 0.34 -7.39
N PRO A 85 -4.30 0.55 -6.86
CA PRO A 85 -5.49 0.75 -7.68
C PRO A 85 -5.32 1.96 -8.57
N LYS A 86 -5.43 1.78 -9.89
CA LYS A 86 -5.32 2.89 -10.84
C LYS A 86 -6.24 2.66 -12.02
N CYS A 87 -6.90 3.71 -12.45
CA CYS A 87 -7.67 3.68 -13.69
C CYS A 87 -6.76 3.97 -14.89
N CYS A 88 -7.05 3.31 -16.01
CA CYS A 88 -6.41 3.61 -17.28
C CYS A 88 -6.71 5.08 -17.69
N PRO A 89 -5.88 5.71 -18.55
CA PRO A 89 -6.19 7.03 -19.09
C PRO A 89 -7.63 7.09 -19.65
N GLY A 90 -8.36 8.16 -19.34
CA GLY A 90 -9.76 8.35 -19.74
C GLY A 90 -10.81 7.67 -18.84
N HIS A 91 -10.39 7.03 -17.75
CA HIS A 91 -11.27 6.37 -16.79
C HIS A 91 -11.04 6.91 -15.38
N TRP A 92 -12.11 7.05 -14.59
CA TRP A 92 -12.02 7.72 -13.29
C TRP A 92 -12.98 7.12 -12.25
N GLY A 93 -12.79 7.52 -10.98
CA GLY A 93 -13.62 7.10 -9.86
C GLY A 93 -13.34 5.67 -9.37
N PRO A 94 -14.04 5.21 -8.31
CA PRO A 94 -13.79 3.91 -7.68
C PRO A 94 -14.10 2.70 -8.59
N LEU A 95 -14.92 2.92 -9.62
CA LEU A 95 -15.30 1.92 -10.61
C LEU A 95 -14.52 2.02 -11.93
N CYS A 96 -13.63 3.00 -12.08
CA CYS A 96 -12.88 3.28 -13.32
C CYS A 96 -13.78 3.33 -14.56
N LEU A 97 -14.82 4.16 -14.51
CA LEU A 97 -15.72 4.34 -15.65
C LEU A 97 -15.12 5.34 -16.64
N CYS A 98 -15.33 5.10 -17.94
CA CYS A 98 -14.99 6.08 -18.98
C CYS A 98 -15.82 7.34 -18.77
N GLU A 99 -15.21 8.51 -18.87
CA GLU A 99 -15.98 9.69 -19.26
C GLU A 99 -16.48 9.46 -20.68
N SER A 100 -17.78 9.16 -20.83
CA SER A 100 -18.40 9.13 -22.15
C SER A 100 -18.55 10.58 -22.62
N THR A 101 -17.57 11.10 -23.34
CA THR A 101 -17.78 12.28 -24.18
C THR A 101 -18.61 11.86 -25.38
N HIS A 102 -19.93 11.84 -25.23
CA HIS A 102 -20.82 11.97 -26.37
C HIS A 102 -21.88 13.01 -26.01
N SER A 103 -21.78 14.18 -26.65
CA SER A 103 -22.89 15.06 -26.96
C SER A 103 -24.01 15.11 -25.89
N GLY A 104 -23.75 15.79 -24.78
CA GLY A 104 -24.79 16.53 -24.08
C GLY A 104 -25.49 15.91 -22.86
N HIS A 105 -25.24 14.68 -22.42
CA HIS A 105 -25.86 14.19 -21.18
C HIS A 105 -24.92 13.30 -20.34
N ILE A 106 -24.51 13.81 -19.18
CA ILE A 106 -23.84 13.04 -18.14
C ILE A 106 -24.93 12.37 -17.30
N SER A 107 -25.15 11.07 -17.51
CA SER A 107 -26.01 10.26 -16.62
C SER A 107 -25.11 9.55 -15.61
N PHE A 108 -24.89 10.18 -14.45
CA PHE A 108 -24.47 9.45 -13.25
C PHE A 108 -25.70 8.69 -12.75
N ASN A 109 -25.72 7.35 -12.85
CA ASN A 109 -26.62 6.57 -12.02
C ASN A 109 -26.18 6.76 -10.57
N ALA A 110 -26.91 7.63 -9.87
CA ALA A 110 -26.64 8.09 -8.52
C ALA A 110 -27.05 7.03 -7.49
N ASP A 111 -26.48 5.84 -7.57
CA ASP A 111 -26.63 4.85 -6.52
C ASP A 111 -25.41 4.91 -5.60
N THR A 112 -25.55 5.81 -4.62
CA THR A 112 -24.88 5.83 -3.30
C THR A 112 -23.42 6.31 -3.21
N LEU A 113 -23.28 7.55 -2.71
CA LEU A 113 -22.08 8.04 -2.03
C LEU A 113 -22.33 8.12 -0.53
N THR A 114 -21.66 7.27 0.24
CA THR A 114 -21.38 7.41 1.68
C THR A 114 -20.08 6.63 1.88
N GLU A 115 -18.97 7.08 2.44
CA GLU A 115 -18.58 8.11 3.42
C GLU A 115 -17.06 8.29 3.13
N ASN A 116 -16.47 9.46 2.92
CA ASN A 116 -16.28 10.55 3.87
C ASN A 116 -15.72 11.76 3.10
N ASN A 117 -16.39 12.91 3.26
CA ASN A 117 -16.07 14.23 2.71
C ASN A 117 -16.13 14.40 1.19
N LYS A 118 -17.36 14.27 0.68
CA LYS A 118 -17.77 14.77 -0.64
C LYS A 118 -18.76 15.89 -0.42
N SER A 119 -18.39 17.10 -0.82
CA SER A 119 -19.31 18.23 -0.89
C SER A 119 -20.50 17.86 -1.79
N ILE A 120 -21.71 17.97 -1.25
CA ILE A 120 -22.96 17.71 -1.98
C ILE A 120 -23.59 19.07 -2.31
N ILE A 121 -23.86 19.30 -3.60
CA ILE A 121 -24.57 20.49 -4.06
C ILE A 121 -26.07 20.21 -3.97
N ARG A 122 -26.80 20.98 -3.16
CA ARG A 122 -28.28 21.00 -3.12
C ARG A 122 -28.75 22.45 -3.14
N ASN A 123 -29.61 22.78 -4.10
CA ASN A 123 -30.32 24.07 -4.19
C ASN A 123 -29.41 25.29 -3.94
N ASP A 124 -28.30 25.35 -4.67
CA ASP A 124 -27.36 26.49 -4.70
C ASP A 124 -26.73 26.92 -3.36
N LYS A 125 -26.75 26.06 -2.33
CA LYS A 125 -25.99 26.25 -1.09
C LYS A 125 -24.87 25.22 -0.98
N ILE A 126 -23.63 25.70 -0.91
CA ILE A 126 -22.45 24.87 -0.67
C ILE A 126 -22.29 24.68 0.85
N ILE A 127 -22.46 23.44 1.33
CA ILE A 127 -22.10 23.07 2.70
C ILE A 127 -20.70 22.44 2.65
N LEU A 128 -19.69 23.15 3.17
CA LEU A 128 -18.31 22.70 3.23
C LEU A 128 -18.07 21.88 4.50
N PHE A 129 -17.69 20.61 4.36
CA PHE A 129 -17.03 19.87 5.44
C PHE A 129 -15.52 19.99 5.24
N LYS A 130 -14.83 20.68 6.17
CA LYS A 130 -13.37 20.67 6.24
C LYS A 130 -12.91 19.33 6.81
N GLU A 131 -12.19 18.54 6.02
CA GLU A 131 -11.41 17.44 6.57
C GLU A 131 -10.11 18.00 7.18
N LYS A 132 -9.95 17.82 8.49
CA LYS A 132 -8.65 17.98 9.16
C LYS A 132 -7.71 16.86 8.71
N GLN A 133 -6.63 17.24 8.03
CA GLN A 133 -5.24 16.72 8.08
C GLN A 133 -5.02 15.25 8.48
N TYR A 134 -4.37 14.48 7.60
CA TYR A 134 -3.46 13.39 7.99
C TYR A 134 -2.12 13.52 7.25
N GLN A 135 -1.05 13.46 8.03
CA GLN A 135 0.32 13.79 7.66
C GLN A 135 1.00 12.75 6.77
N ARG A 136 1.95 13.22 5.95
CA ARG A 136 3.30 12.66 5.87
C ARG A 136 4.30 13.80 5.71
#